data_AF-A0A846AR44-F1
#
_entry.id   AF-A0A846AR44-F1
#
_cell.length_a   1.000
_cell.length_b   1.000
_cell.length_c   1.000
_cell.angle_alpha   90.00
_cell.angle_beta   90.00
_cell.angle_gamma   90.00
#
_symmetry.space_group_name_H-M   'P 1'
#
loop_
_entity.id
_entity.type
_entity.pdbx_description
1 polymer ?
#
loop_
_entity_poly.entity_id
_entity_poly.type
_entity_poly.pdbx_seq_one_letter_code
_entity_poly.pdbx_strand_id
1 'polypeptide(L)'
;MSIEYALEIYDQKRQYISIILSVIVVLMFNIDTVNIIDNLSKSEITSTLSNKITEVIVSNSESNSCSQVNEDTEFQTCIQEQFATTFMALDGIDNLPIGWNFSQPLKEQFTPLSFSYIIKAVTGWIISIIAISQGAPFWFGILNNLINFKSNRSAKN
;
A
#
# COMPACT_ATOMS: atom_id res chain seq x y z
N MET A 1 9.81 32.88 -10.52
CA MET A 1 9.60 32.42 -9.13
C MET A 1 10.68 31.39 -8.87
N SER A 2 11.70 31.74 -8.09
CA SER A 2 12.94 30.94 -7.99
C SER A 2 12.69 29.62 -7.25
N ILE A 3 13.31 28.54 -7.73
CA ILE A 3 13.24 27.20 -7.11
C ILE A 3 13.65 27.26 -5.63
N GLU A 4 14.59 28.15 -5.30
CA GLU A 4 15.09 28.40 -3.95
C GLU A 4 14.00 28.85 -2.97
N TYR A 5 13.07 29.71 -3.41
CA TYR A 5 11.91 30.12 -2.61
C TYR A 5 10.91 28.97 -2.38
N ALA A 6 10.74 28.12 -3.38
CA ALA A 6 9.86 26.94 -3.26
C ALA A 6 10.44 25.89 -2.29
N LEU A 7 11.76 25.73 -2.27
CA LEU A 7 12.46 24.83 -1.35
C LEU A 7 12.36 25.33 0.11
N GLU A 8 12.49 26.64 0.33
CA GLU A 8 12.38 27.23 1.67
C GLU A 8 10.95 27.09 2.26
N ILE A 9 9.91 27.32 1.44
CA ILE A 9 8.52 27.06 1.83
C ILE A 9 8.28 25.57 2.09
N TYR A 10 8.87 24.71 1.25
CA TYR A 10 8.77 23.27 1.43
C TYR A 10 9.31 22.87 2.80
N ASP A 11 10.51 23.32 3.17
CA ASP A 11 11.14 23.01 4.45
C ASP A 11 10.31 23.43 5.67
N GLN A 12 9.71 24.61 5.62
CA GLN A 12 8.88 25.12 6.71
C GLN A 12 7.52 24.42 6.81
N LYS A 13 7.02 23.85 5.71
CA LYS A 13 5.65 23.30 5.62
C LYS A 13 5.61 21.82 5.21
N ARG A 14 6.72 21.06 5.30
CA ARG A 14 6.81 19.67 4.80
C ARG A 14 5.67 18.78 5.28
N GLN A 15 5.27 18.89 6.56
CA GLN A 15 4.18 18.10 7.13
C GLN A 15 2.79 18.46 6.55
N TYR A 16 2.55 19.74 6.25
CA TYR A 16 1.30 20.16 5.62
C TYR A 16 1.24 19.70 4.16
N ILE A 17 2.38 19.80 3.46
CA ILE A 17 2.52 19.35 2.07
C ILE A 17 2.31 17.83 1.97
N SER A 18 2.85 17.04 2.91
CA SER A 18 2.63 15.59 2.93
C SER A 18 1.16 15.24 3.17
N ILE A 19 0.46 15.93 4.08
CA ILE A 19 -0.97 15.72 4.30
C ILE A 19 -1.79 16.03 3.04
N ILE A 20 -1.53 17.14 2.36
CA ILE A 20 -2.24 17.47 1.11
C ILE A 20 -2.01 16.39 0.06
N LEU A 21 -0.76 15.98 -0.13
CA LEU A 21 -0.41 14.93 -1.08
C LEU A 21 -1.13 13.63 -0.74
N SER A 22 -1.17 13.24 0.53
CA SER A 22 -1.90 12.06 1.01
C SER A 22 -3.40 12.17 0.73
N VAL A 23 -4.02 13.32 0.98
CA VAL A 23 -5.45 13.53 0.68
C VAL A 23 -5.73 13.34 -0.80
N ILE A 24 -4.89 13.91 -1.68
CA ILE A 24 -5.03 13.76 -3.13
C ILE A 24 -4.93 12.29 -3.52
N VAL A 25 -3.89 11.58 -3.06
CA VAL A 25 -3.68 10.17 -3.38
C VAL A 25 -4.83 9.31 -2.86
N VAL A 26 -5.27 9.49 -1.62
CA VAL A 26 -6.35 8.72 -1.01
C VAL A 26 -7.66 8.90 -1.76
N LEU A 27 -8.02 10.12 -2.14
CA LEU A 27 -9.26 10.38 -2.88
C LEU A 27 -9.17 9.93 -4.34
N MET A 28 -8.01 10.10 -5.00
CA MET A 28 -7.82 9.68 -6.39
C MET A 28 -7.90 8.17 -6.55
N PHE A 29 -7.28 7.43 -5.62
CA PHE A 29 -7.23 5.97 -5.66
C PHE A 29 -8.26 5.29 -4.74
N ASN A 30 -9.21 6.04 -4.17
CA ASN A 30 -10.20 5.55 -3.20
C ASN A 30 -9.57 4.62 -2.13
N ILE A 31 -8.48 5.07 -1.52
CA ILE A 31 -7.76 4.26 -0.52
C ILE A 31 -8.52 4.37 0.80
N ASP A 32 -9.38 3.41 1.07
CA ASP A 32 -10.16 3.31 2.31
C ASP A 32 -9.67 2.11 3.12
N THR A 33 -8.92 2.38 4.20
CA THR A 33 -8.37 1.32 5.08
C THR A 33 -9.46 0.41 5.65
N VAL A 34 -10.62 0.94 6.01
CA VAL A 34 -11.70 0.14 6.61
C VAL A 34 -12.34 -0.75 5.54
N ASN A 35 -12.60 -0.21 4.35
CA ASN A 35 -13.09 -1.00 3.22
C ASN A 35 -12.09 -2.08 2.78
N ILE A 36 -10.81 -1.76 2.73
CA ILE A 36 -9.74 -2.70 2.40
C ILE A 36 -9.74 -3.86 3.41
N ILE A 37 -9.73 -3.55 4.71
CA ILE A 37 -9.74 -4.57 5.77
C ILE A 37 -10.99 -5.44 5.67
N ASP A 38 -12.17 -4.84 5.50
CA ASP A 38 -13.45 -5.57 5.47
C ASP A 38 -13.60 -6.49 4.26
N ASN A 39 -12.97 -6.17 3.13
CA ASN A 39 -13.02 -7.01 1.94
C ASN A 39 -11.90 -8.05 1.93
N LEU A 40 -10.68 -7.71 2.36
CA LEU A 40 -9.57 -8.66 2.40
C LEU A 40 -9.69 -9.69 3.52
N SER A 41 -10.31 -9.34 4.65
CA SER A 41 -10.52 -10.27 5.76
C SER A 41 -11.60 -11.33 5.49
N LYS A 42 -12.39 -11.17 4.42
CA LYS A 42 -13.40 -12.16 4.02
C LYS A 42 -12.74 -13.29 3.22
N SER A 43 -12.98 -14.52 3.66
CA SER A 43 -12.35 -15.75 3.14
C SER A 43 -12.54 -16.01 1.63
N GLU A 44 -13.59 -15.45 1.03
CA GLU A 44 -13.89 -15.61 -0.41
C GLU A 44 -12.85 -14.91 -1.30
N ILE A 45 -12.46 -13.69 -0.94
CA ILE A 45 -11.40 -12.95 -1.67
C ILE A 45 -10.03 -13.56 -1.34
N THR A 46 -9.82 -14.00 -0.10
CA THR A 46 -8.54 -14.60 0.31
C THR A 46 -8.26 -15.92 -0.41
N SER A 47 -9.27 -16.77 -0.60
CA SER A 47 -9.10 -18.09 -1.24
C SER A 47 -8.89 -17.99 -2.75
N THR A 48 -9.65 -17.12 -3.43
CA THR A 48 -9.47 -16.85 -4.87
C THR A 48 -8.13 -16.20 -5.17
N LEU A 49 -7.72 -15.24 -4.33
CA LEU A 49 -6.41 -14.60 -4.40
C LEU A 49 -5.27 -15.61 -4.11
N SER A 50 -5.42 -16.47 -3.10
CA SER A 50 -4.40 -17.48 -2.77
C SER A 50 -4.21 -18.51 -3.88
N ASN A 51 -5.30 -18.94 -4.53
CA ASN A 51 -5.22 -19.89 -5.64
C ASN A 51 -4.51 -19.28 -6.85
N LYS A 52 -4.86 -18.04 -7.21
CA LYS A 52 -4.20 -17.29 -8.29
C LYS A 52 -2.73 -17.00 -7.97
N ILE A 53 -2.40 -16.59 -6.74
CA ILE A 53 -1.01 -16.39 -6.31
C ILE A 53 -0.23 -17.71 -6.37
N THR A 54 -0.84 -18.83 -5.98
CA THR A 54 -0.17 -20.13 -6.03
C THR A 54 0.16 -20.54 -7.47
N GLU A 55 -0.73 -20.28 -8.43
CA GLU A 55 -0.46 -20.48 -9.86
C GLU A 55 0.74 -19.66 -10.35
N VAL A 56 0.90 -18.45 -9.83
CA VAL A 56 1.97 -17.51 -10.20
C VAL A 56 3.30 -17.89 -9.55
N ILE A 57 3.28 -18.38 -8.32
CA ILE A 57 4.47 -18.89 -7.63
C ILE A 57 4.95 -20.18 -8.30
N VAL A 58 4.03 -21.06 -8.71
CA VAL A 58 4.37 -22.31 -9.40
C VAL A 58 4.92 -22.06 -10.81
N SER A 59 4.45 -21.03 -11.51
CA SER A 59 5.02 -20.64 -12.81
C SER A 59 6.34 -19.89 -12.71
N ASN A 60 6.56 -19.07 -11.68
CA ASN A 60 7.84 -18.39 -11.45
C ASN A 60 8.92 -19.27 -10.80
N SER A 61 8.58 -20.42 -10.20
CA SER A 61 9.57 -21.30 -9.56
C SER A 61 10.50 -22.01 -10.55
N GLU A 62 10.18 -22.01 -11.85
CA GLU A 62 11.07 -22.46 -12.92
C GLU A 62 12.11 -21.39 -13.34
N SER A 63 11.91 -20.13 -12.93
CA SER A 63 12.86 -19.03 -13.15
C SER A 63 13.67 -18.79 -11.87
N ASN A 64 14.96 -19.15 -11.92
CA ASN A 64 15.91 -19.02 -10.82
C ASN A 64 15.80 -17.66 -10.12
N SER A 65 15.73 -17.69 -8.79
CA SER A 65 15.69 -16.49 -7.95
C SER A 65 16.86 -15.55 -8.29
N CYS A 66 16.56 -14.27 -8.54
CA CYS A 66 17.57 -13.23 -8.83
C CYS A 66 18.60 -13.04 -7.70
N SER A 67 18.49 -13.79 -6.60
CA SER A 67 19.42 -13.84 -5.46
C SER A 67 20.76 -14.53 -5.77
N GLN A 68 20.92 -15.19 -6.92
CA GLN A 68 22.15 -15.91 -7.30
C GLN A 68 23.00 -15.16 -8.35
N VAL A 69 22.60 -13.96 -8.76
CA VAL A 69 23.25 -13.22 -9.85
C VAL A 69 24.32 -12.27 -9.26
N ASN A 70 25.58 -12.51 -9.59
CA ASN A 70 26.73 -11.77 -9.04
C ASN A 70 27.14 -10.54 -9.89
N GLU A 71 26.44 -10.24 -11.00
CA GLU A 71 26.70 -9.09 -11.87
C GLU A 71 25.51 -8.11 -11.91
N ASP A 72 25.79 -6.82 -11.72
CA ASP A 72 24.78 -5.76 -11.62
C ASP A 72 23.87 -5.67 -12.87
N THR A 73 24.40 -5.94 -14.06
CA THR A 73 23.68 -5.88 -15.34
C THR A 73 22.71 -7.06 -15.55
N GLU A 74 23.08 -8.26 -15.13
CA GLU A 74 22.18 -9.43 -15.17
C GLU A 74 21.12 -9.33 -14.06
N PHE A 75 21.46 -8.74 -12.91
CA PHE A 75 20.50 -8.54 -11.82
C PHE A 75 19.35 -7.63 -12.25
N GLN A 76 19.64 -6.51 -12.93
CA GLN A 76 18.60 -5.60 -13.44
C GLN A 76 17.68 -6.29 -14.45
N THR A 77 18.25 -7.10 -15.35
CA THR A 77 17.49 -7.86 -16.36
C THR A 77 16.60 -8.90 -15.71
N CYS A 78 17.11 -9.61 -14.69
CA CYS A 78 16.35 -10.59 -13.92
C CYS A 78 15.18 -9.95 -13.16
N ILE A 79 15.40 -8.83 -12.47
CA ILE A 79 14.32 -8.12 -11.75
C ILE A 79 13.25 -7.65 -12.72
N GLN A 80 13.63 -7.18 -13.91
CA GLN A 80 12.68 -6.71 -14.92
C GLN A 80 11.82 -7.84 -15.49
N GLU A 81 12.40 -9.01 -15.72
CA GLU A 81 11.67 -10.20 -16.18
C GLU A 81 10.70 -10.71 -15.12
N GLN A 82 11.16 -10.81 -13.87
CA GLN A 82 10.31 -11.18 -12.72
C GLN A 82 9.17 -10.18 -12.50
N PHE A 83 9.44 -8.89 -12.71
CA PHE A 83 8.40 -7.86 -12.61
C PHE A 83 7.36 -8.03 -13.71
N ALA A 84 7.77 -8.36 -14.94
CA ALA A 84 6.86 -8.58 -16.06
C ALA A 84 5.96 -9.80 -15.85
N THR A 85 6.52 -10.94 -15.41
CA THR A 85 5.74 -12.16 -15.11
C THR A 85 4.78 -11.92 -13.95
N THR A 86 5.22 -11.22 -12.90
CA THR A 86 4.39 -10.83 -11.76
C THR A 86 3.25 -9.89 -12.18
N PHE A 87 3.48 -8.95 -13.10
CA PHE A 87 2.43 -8.05 -13.56
C PHE A 87 1.36 -8.75 -14.40
N MET A 88 1.76 -9.66 -15.30
CA MET A 88 0.80 -10.46 -16.08
C MET A 88 -0.08 -11.35 -15.19
N ALA A 89 0.51 -11.89 -14.14
CA ALA A 89 -0.16 -12.64 -13.09
C ALA A 89 -1.18 -11.82 -12.28
N LEU A 90 -0.86 -10.56 -12.00
CA LEU A 90 -1.71 -9.63 -11.25
C LEU A 90 -2.86 -9.08 -12.10
N ASP A 91 -2.72 -9.00 -13.43
CA ASP A 91 -3.80 -8.59 -14.36
C ASP A 91 -5.05 -9.47 -14.24
N GLY A 92 -4.88 -10.74 -13.86
CA GLY A 92 -6.00 -11.65 -13.60
C GLY A 92 -6.73 -11.43 -12.26
N ILE A 93 -6.37 -10.43 -11.46
CA ILE A 93 -6.97 -10.14 -10.14
C ILE A 93 -7.85 -8.89 -10.27
N ASP A 94 -9.06 -9.09 -10.80
CA ASP A 94 -10.00 -7.99 -11.09
C ASP A 94 -10.65 -7.35 -9.83
N ASN A 95 -10.47 -7.92 -8.63
CA ASN A 95 -11.27 -7.58 -7.44
C ASN A 95 -10.44 -7.14 -6.21
N LEU A 96 -9.40 -6.32 -6.42
CA LEU A 96 -8.74 -5.70 -5.27
C LEU A 96 -9.63 -4.57 -4.69
N PRO A 97 -9.85 -4.50 -3.36
CA PRO A 97 -10.75 -3.51 -2.76
C PRO A 97 -10.11 -2.13 -2.60
N ILE A 98 -9.50 -1.64 -3.68
CA ILE A 98 -8.92 -0.31 -3.83
C ILE A 98 -9.34 0.28 -5.18
N GLY A 99 -9.36 1.61 -5.28
CA GLY A 99 -9.77 2.28 -6.51
C GLY A 99 -11.26 2.56 -6.59
N TRP A 100 -11.62 3.35 -7.60
CA TRP A 100 -13.00 3.62 -7.93
C TRP A 100 -13.50 2.59 -8.93
N ASN A 101 -14.64 1.95 -8.63
CA ASN A 101 -15.37 1.24 -9.66
C ASN A 101 -16.00 2.26 -10.61
N PHE A 102 -15.41 2.43 -11.79
CA PHE A 102 -15.86 3.41 -12.79
C PHE A 102 -17.29 3.17 -13.28
N SER A 103 -17.84 1.96 -13.10
CA SER A 103 -19.23 1.68 -13.44
C SER A 103 -20.19 2.35 -12.46
N GLN A 104 -19.91 2.31 -11.15
CA GLN A 104 -20.79 2.82 -10.09
C GLN A 104 -19.99 3.32 -8.85
N PRO A 105 -19.20 4.40 -8.99
CA PRO A 105 -18.17 4.77 -8.01
C PRO A 105 -18.72 5.11 -6.62
N LEU A 106 -19.86 5.80 -6.57
CA LEU A 106 -20.51 6.17 -5.32
C LEU A 106 -21.30 5.02 -4.69
N LYS A 107 -21.65 4.00 -5.48
CA LYS A 107 -22.51 2.93 -5.01
C LYS A 107 -21.75 1.97 -4.13
N GLU A 108 -20.58 1.52 -4.55
CA GLU A 108 -19.76 0.62 -3.72
C GLU A 108 -19.29 1.29 -2.43
N GLN A 109 -18.94 2.57 -2.49
CA GLN A 109 -18.43 3.30 -1.33
C GLN A 109 -19.53 3.68 -0.31
N PHE A 110 -20.76 3.92 -0.78
CA PHE A 110 -21.82 4.48 0.07
C PHE A 110 -23.16 3.74 0.00
N THR A 111 -23.25 2.47 -0.44
CA THR A 111 -24.54 1.74 -0.38
C THR A 111 -24.73 0.85 0.85
N PRO A 112 -25.92 0.88 1.47
CA PRO A 112 -26.99 1.87 1.30
C PRO A 112 -26.56 3.26 1.78
N LEU A 113 -27.08 4.32 1.11
CA LEU A 113 -26.73 5.73 1.33
C LEU A 113 -27.26 6.20 2.68
N SER A 114 -26.54 5.78 3.72
CA SER A 114 -26.92 5.90 5.12
C SER A 114 -25.74 6.49 5.89
N PHE A 115 -26.09 7.21 6.96
CA PHE A 115 -25.10 7.94 7.74
C PHE A 115 -23.97 7.04 8.26
N SER A 116 -24.29 5.79 8.63
CA SER A 116 -23.30 4.81 9.09
C SER A 116 -22.23 4.50 8.04
N TYR A 117 -22.61 4.35 6.77
CA TYR A 117 -21.67 4.03 5.69
C TYR A 117 -20.81 5.24 5.31
N ILE A 118 -21.38 6.45 5.38
CA ILE A 118 -20.61 7.68 5.20
C ILE A 118 -19.55 7.82 6.30
N ILE A 119 -19.92 7.60 7.56
CA ILE A 119 -18.96 7.65 8.68
C ILE A 119 -17.88 6.58 8.52
N LYS A 120 -18.25 5.37 8.09
CA LYS A 120 -17.29 4.29 7.80
C LYS A 120 -16.27 4.70 6.75
N ALA A 121 -16.75 5.20 5.60
CA ALA A 121 -15.90 5.67 4.50
C ALA A 121 -14.97 6.81 4.91
N VAL A 122 -15.52 7.83 5.58
CA VAL A 122 -14.75 8.98 6.07
C VAL A 122 -13.69 8.55 7.08
N THR A 123 -14.04 7.63 7.99
CA THR A 123 -13.09 7.08 8.96
C THR A 123 -11.94 6.35 8.25
N GLY A 124 -12.27 5.54 7.25
CA GLY A 124 -11.28 4.82 6.46
C GLY A 124 -10.34 5.74 5.67
N TRP A 125 -10.86 6.81 5.07
CA TRP A 125 -10.02 7.81 4.41
C TRP A 125 -9.14 8.58 5.40
N ILE A 126 -9.66 8.95 6.57
CA ILE A 126 -8.87 9.63 7.61
C ILE A 126 -7.68 8.77 8.06
N ILE A 127 -7.92 7.47 8.32
CA ILE A 127 -6.86 6.54 8.71
C ILE A 127 -5.81 6.44 7.59
N SER A 128 -6.25 6.36 6.34
CA SER A 128 -5.37 6.26 5.16
C SER A 128 -4.52 7.51 4.98
N ILE A 129 -5.12 8.70 5.13
CA ILE A 129 -4.41 9.99 5.06
C ILE A 129 -3.30 10.05 6.12
N ILE A 130 -3.62 9.70 7.37
CA ILE A 130 -2.66 9.70 8.47
C ILE A 130 -1.51 8.71 8.19
N ALA A 131 -1.85 7.50 7.75
CA ALA A 131 -0.85 6.48 7.47
C ALA A 131 0.15 6.92 6.37
N ILE A 132 -0.36 7.53 5.31
CA ILE A 132 0.46 7.99 4.17
C ILE A 132 1.21 9.29 4.52
N SER A 133 0.62 10.20 5.28
CA SER A 133 1.23 11.53 5.55
C SER A 133 2.45 11.49 6.46
N GLN A 134 2.58 10.46 7.30
CA GLN A 134 3.66 10.35 8.29
C GLN A 134 5.00 9.90 7.69
N GLY A 135 4.98 9.24 6.53
CA GLY A 135 6.18 8.83 5.81
C GLY A 135 7.11 7.88 6.58
N ALA A 136 8.25 7.57 5.98
CA ALA A 136 9.20 6.57 6.51
C ALA A 136 9.80 6.90 7.89
N PRO A 137 10.20 8.15 8.22
CA PRO A 137 10.83 8.46 9.51
C PRO A 137 9.98 8.09 10.73
N PHE A 138 8.66 8.29 10.64
CA PHE A 138 7.72 7.90 11.68
C PHE A 138 7.69 6.37 11.88
N TRP A 139 7.51 5.62 10.80
CA TRP A 139 7.43 4.16 10.84
C TRP A 139 8.76 3.53 11.29
N PHE A 140 9.90 4.05 10.83
CA PHE A 140 11.22 3.65 11.32
C PHE A 140 11.40 3.94 12.81
N GLY A 141 10.88 5.08 13.30
CA GLY A 141 10.85 5.40 14.72
C GLY A 141 10.09 4.35 15.54
N ILE A 142 8.90 3.94 15.09
CA ILE A 142 8.11 2.88 15.75
C ILE A 142 8.87 1.55 15.77
N LEU A 143 9.41 1.14 14.63
CA LEU A 143 10.14 -0.13 14.52
C LEU A 143 11.36 -0.16 15.43
N ASN A 144 12.16 0.92 15.43
CA ASN A 144 13.31 1.05 16.31
C ASN A 144 12.90 0.95 17.79
N ASN A 145 11.79 1.60 18.17
CA ASN A 145 11.27 1.52 19.54
C ASN A 145 10.83 0.10 19.93
N LEU A 146 10.18 -0.64 19.02
CA LEU A 146 9.77 -2.03 19.25
C LEU A 146 10.97 -2.97 19.44
N ILE A 147 12.01 -2.82 18.62
CA ILE A 147 13.25 -3.60 18.72
C ILE A 147 13.94 -3.32 20.06
N ASN A 148 14.08 -2.05 20.43
CA ASN A 148 14.71 -1.63 21.68
C ASN A 148 13.92 -2.11 22.91
N PHE A 149 12.59 -2.13 22.84
CA PHE A 149 11.74 -2.63 23.92
C PHE A 149 11.89 -4.15 24.13
N LYS A 150 12.08 -4.93 23.06
CA LYS A 150 12.41 -6.36 23.14
C LYS A 150 13.78 -6.60 23.77
N SER A 151 14.79 -5.81 23.38
CA SER A 151 16.15 -5.89 23.94
C SER A 151 16.17 -5.61 25.45
N ASN A 152 15.49 -4.55 25.90
CA ASN A 152 15.42 -4.19 27.31
C ASN A 152 14.67 -5.21 28.19
N ARG A 153 13.69 -5.96 27.65
CA ARG A 153 13.10 -7.07 28.39
C ARG A 153 14.02 -8.29 28.47
N SER A 154 14.79 -8.56 27.42
CA SER A 154 15.71 -9.70 27.39
C SER A 154 16.91 -9.53 28.33
N ALA A 155 17.31 -8.29 28.62
CA ALA A 155 18.38 -7.99 29.58
C ALA A 155 17.93 -8.00 31.05
N LYS A 156 16.63 -8.12 31.31
CA LYS A 156 16.02 -8.12 32.66
C LYS A 156 15.52 -9.50 33.11
N ASN A 157 15.74 -10.52 32.29
CA ASN A 157 15.45 -11.93 32.60
C ASN A 157 16.75 -12.72 32.72
#